data_AF-A0A6C0QX78-F1
#
_entry.id   AF-A0A6C0QX78-F1
#
_cell.length_a   1.000
_cell.length_b   1.000
_cell.length_c   1.000
_cell.angle_alpha   90.00
_cell.angle_beta   90.00
_cell.angle_gamma   90.00
#
_symmetry.space_group_name_H-M   'P 1'
#
loop_
_entity.id
_entity.type
_entity.pdbx_description
1 polymer ?
#
loop_
_entity_poly.entity_id
_entity_poly.type
_entity_poly.pdbx_seq_one_letter_code
_entity_poly.pdbx_strand_id
1 'polypeptide(L)'
;MKVYNGEKIVITVVSDGNEDVTVHPQSIVEINLDLMGKENPDGKHRFNDDSFYILEEGDWYAKTEHCGSGADIEIYAESLPQRIINLTPHEVTIMDDQKQVVQRIPSSGNARVQQTREVIGEINDIPVNQLAYGETEDLPEPQEGVVYIVSSLTAQAVPGRTDIYVPDDLVRDEAGRIIGCRALGRI
;
A
#
# COMPACT_ATOMS: atom_id res chain seq x y z
N MET A 1 4.66 25.15 -17.83
CA MET A 1 3.90 24.03 -17.24
C MET A 1 3.93 24.14 -15.73
N LYS A 2 2.83 23.86 -15.03
CA LYS A 2 2.72 23.86 -13.56
C LYS A 2 3.06 22.49 -13.01
N VAL A 3 4.00 22.43 -12.08
CA VAL A 3 4.41 21.21 -11.39
C VAL A 3 4.12 21.32 -9.90
N TYR A 4 3.43 20.32 -9.37
CA TYR A 4 3.13 20.17 -7.96
C TYR A 4 4.07 19.14 -7.33
N ASN A 5 4.61 19.46 -6.15
CA ASN A 5 5.34 18.50 -5.32
C ASN A 5 4.40 17.91 -4.26
N GLY A 6 4.05 16.64 -4.43
CA GLY A 6 3.21 15.85 -3.52
C GLY A 6 3.94 15.30 -2.30
N GLU A 7 5.26 15.47 -2.21
CA GLU A 7 6.07 14.98 -1.10
C GLU A 7 6.17 15.98 0.06
N LYS A 8 6.76 15.48 1.16
CA LYS A 8 7.10 16.26 2.36
C LYS A 8 8.51 16.84 2.32
N ILE A 9 9.30 16.51 1.30
CA ILE A 9 10.65 17.03 1.08
C ILE A 9 10.66 18.02 -0.08
N VAL A 10 11.67 18.88 -0.10
CA VAL A 10 11.95 19.72 -1.28
C VAL A 10 12.45 18.80 -2.39
N ILE A 11 11.99 19.03 -3.62
CA ILE A 11 12.45 18.30 -4.81
C ILE A 11 13.00 19.27 -5.85
N THR A 12 13.89 18.79 -6.70
CA THR A 12 14.52 19.52 -7.78
C THR A 12 14.21 18.82 -9.09
N VAL A 13 13.48 19.52 -9.94
CA VAL A 13 13.14 19.08 -11.29
C VAL A 13 14.23 19.56 -12.24
N VAL A 14 14.88 18.62 -12.91
CA VAL A 14 15.93 18.88 -13.90
C VAL A 14 15.41 18.51 -15.28
N SER A 15 15.54 19.40 -16.26
CA SER A 15 15.12 19.16 -17.64
C SER A 15 16.16 19.68 -18.63
N ASP A 16 16.24 19.05 -19.80
CA ASP A 16 17.26 19.42 -20.78
C ASP A 16 17.07 20.86 -21.28
N GLY A 17 18.17 21.61 -21.34
CA GLY A 17 18.18 23.00 -21.79
C GLY A 17 17.53 24.04 -20.85
N ASN A 18 17.10 23.67 -19.64
CA ASN A 18 16.48 24.59 -18.67
C ASN A 18 17.26 24.65 -17.34
N GLU A 19 17.05 25.71 -16.56
CA GLU A 19 17.56 25.78 -15.19
C GLU A 19 16.84 24.78 -14.28
N ASP A 20 17.59 24.19 -13.36
CA ASP A 20 17.04 23.32 -12.31
C ASP A 20 16.01 24.07 -11.48
N VAL A 21 14.83 23.49 -11.28
CA VAL A 21 13.76 24.14 -10.53
C VAL A 21 13.47 23.41 -9.24
N THR A 22 13.62 24.13 -8.13
CA THR A 22 13.22 23.66 -6.81
C THR A 22 11.71 23.82 -6.60
N VAL A 23 11.05 22.76 -6.17
CA VAL A 23 9.62 22.73 -5.84
C VAL A 23 9.45 22.36 -4.37
N HIS A 24 8.92 23.28 -3.55
CA HIS A 24 8.72 23.05 -2.12
C HIS A 24 7.58 22.05 -1.84
N PRO A 25 7.58 21.36 -0.68
CA PRO A 25 6.52 20.44 -0.29
C PRO A 25 5.12 21.05 -0.43
N GLN A 26 4.19 20.29 -1.01
CA GLN A 26 2.78 20.68 -1.17
C GLN A 26 2.61 22.04 -1.89
N SER A 27 3.52 22.37 -2.80
CA SER A 27 3.49 23.65 -3.55
C SER A 27 3.51 23.42 -5.06
N ILE A 28 3.09 24.45 -5.80
CA ILE A 28 3.08 24.47 -7.26
C ILE A 28 4.09 25.51 -7.74
N VAL A 29 4.90 25.14 -8.72
CA VAL A 29 5.83 26.03 -9.42
C VAL A 29 5.58 25.94 -10.93
N GLU A 30 5.67 27.08 -11.63
CA GLU A 30 5.68 27.11 -13.09
C GLU A 30 7.09 26.90 -13.60
N ILE A 31 7.27 25.92 -14.48
CA ILE A 31 8.54 25.56 -15.09
C ILE A 31 8.43 25.58 -16.62
N ASN A 32 9.54 25.90 -17.27
CA ASN A 32 9.63 25.98 -18.73
C ASN A 32 9.97 24.62 -19.35
N LEU A 33 9.08 23.65 -19.16
CA LEU A 33 9.19 22.36 -19.84
C LEU A 33 8.24 22.30 -21.04
N ASP A 34 8.79 21.92 -22.18
CA ASP A 34 8.00 21.57 -23.36
C ASP A 34 7.82 20.04 -23.41
N LEU A 35 6.59 19.58 -23.22
CA LEU A 35 6.22 18.16 -23.38
C LEU A 35 5.63 17.87 -24.76
N MET A 36 5.70 18.80 -25.71
CA MET A 36 5.15 18.59 -27.06
C MET A 36 5.85 17.42 -27.76
N GLY A 37 5.14 16.28 -27.88
CA GLY A 37 5.41 15.28 -28.91
C GLY A 37 5.74 13.85 -28.50
N LYS A 38 5.72 13.48 -27.21
CA LYS A 38 5.83 12.06 -26.80
C LYS A 38 4.50 11.58 -26.21
N GLU A 39 3.64 10.99 -27.05
CA GLU A 39 2.49 10.21 -26.57
C GLU A 39 3.01 8.95 -25.86
N ASN A 40 2.43 8.64 -24.70
CA ASN A 40 2.75 7.46 -23.90
C ASN A 40 2.10 6.22 -24.54
N PRO A 41 2.85 5.26 -25.12
CA PRO A 41 2.27 4.15 -25.89
C PRO A 41 1.53 3.12 -25.02
N ASP A 42 1.83 3.04 -23.74
CA ASP A 42 1.35 1.98 -22.84
C ASP A 42 0.82 2.48 -21.48
N GLY A 43 0.91 3.78 -21.20
CA GLY A 43 0.15 4.45 -20.14
C GLY A 43 0.46 3.99 -18.71
N LYS A 44 1.47 3.13 -18.52
CA LYS A 44 1.70 2.47 -17.23
C LYS A 44 3.08 2.66 -16.62
N HIS A 45 4.19 2.73 -17.36
CA HIS A 45 5.55 2.91 -16.80
C HIS A 45 6.44 3.45 -17.94
N ARG A 46 7.42 4.36 -17.85
CA ARG A 46 8.44 4.65 -16.83
C ARG A 46 9.11 5.99 -17.18
N PHE A 47 9.37 6.82 -16.18
CA PHE A 47 10.24 7.99 -16.30
C PHE A 47 11.68 7.55 -16.61
N ASN A 48 12.16 7.84 -17.82
CA ASN A 48 13.56 8.11 -18.16
C ASN A 48 13.74 8.58 -19.63
N ASP A 49 12.66 8.92 -20.34
CA ASP A 49 12.70 9.14 -21.78
C ASP A 49 12.75 10.65 -22.11
N ASP A 50 13.93 11.23 -21.87
CA ASP A 50 14.47 12.50 -22.40
C ASP A 50 13.86 13.85 -22.00
N SER A 51 12.76 13.94 -21.23
CA SER A 51 12.12 15.25 -20.94
C SER A 51 12.54 15.90 -19.61
N PHE A 52 12.52 15.17 -18.48
CA PHE A 52 13.00 15.65 -17.17
C PHE A 52 13.21 14.50 -16.16
N TYR A 53 13.91 14.77 -15.06
CA TYR A 53 14.10 13.86 -13.92
C TYR A 53 14.11 14.61 -12.58
N ILE A 54 14.05 13.86 -11.47
CA ILE A 54 14.17 14.40 -10.10
C ILE A 54 15.58 14.12 -9.57
N LEU A 55 16.23 15.17 -9.06
CA LEU A 55 17.62 15.10 -8.61
C LEU A 55 17.77 14.31 -7.31
N GLU A 56 16.77 14.39 -6.44
CA GLU A 56 16.76 13.71 -5.15
C GLU A 56 16.73 12.18 -5.33
N GLU A 57 17.49 11.46 -4.51
CA GLU A 57 17.49 10.00 -4.53
C GLU A 57 16.09 9.47 -4.21
N GLY A 58 15.60 8.57 -5.05
CA GLY A 58 14.30 7.95 -4.88
C GLY A 58 13.79 7.34 -6.18
N ASP A 59 12.83 6.46 -6.02
CA ASP A 59 11.95 6.08 -7.11
C ASP A 59 10.85 7.16 -7.19
N TRP A 60 10.60 7.73 -8.36
CA TRP A 60 9.72 8.89 -8.54
C TRP A 60 8.62 8.62 -9.56
N TYR A 61 7.42 9.08 -9.24
CA TYR A 61 6.23 8.99 -10.07
C TYR A 61 5.71 10.40 -10.40
N ALA A 62 5.47 10.67 -11.69
CA ALA A 62 4.81 11.90 -12.12
C ALA A 62 3.43 11.58 -12.70
N LYS A 63 2.39 12.11 -12.05
CA LYS A 63 1.00 12.02 -12.48
C LYS A 63 0.71 13.17 -13.45
N THR A 64 0.29 12.86 -14.67
CA THR A 64 -0.04 13.84 -15.72
C THR A 64 -1.53 13.84 -16.10
N GLU A 65 -2.29 12.87 -15.61
CA GLU A 65 -3.72 12.75 -15.82
C GLU A 65 -4.46 12.82 -14.48
N HIS A 66 -5.66 13.42 -14.47
CA HIS A 66 -6.48 13.54 -13.26
C HIS A 66 -5.75 14.19 -12.06
N CYS A 67 -4.90 15.19 -12.30
CA CYS A 67 -4.23 15.98 -11.26
C CYS A 67 -5.28 16.73 -10.41
N GLY A 68 -5.25 16.54 -9.09
CA GLY A 68 -6.19 17.13 -8.14
C GLY A 68 -5.73 18.46 -7.54
N SER A 69 -4.45 18.78 -7.67
CA SER A 69 -3.80 20.01 -7.18
C SER A 69 -4.06 21.24 -8.05
N GLY A 70 -4.53 21.05 -9.29
CA GLY A 70 -4.63 22.11 -10.31
C GLY A 70 -3.30 22.40 -11.03
N ALA A 71 -2.28 21.57 -10.83
CA ALA A 71 -1.07 21.54 -11.64
C ALA A 71 -1.25 20.69 -12.90
N ASP A 72 -0.36 20.89 -13.88
CA ASP A 72 -0.29 20.06 -15.09
C ASP A 72 0.37 18.71 -14.77
N ILE A 73 1.31 18.68 -13.80
CA ILE A 73 1.99 17.48 -13.31
C ILE A 73 2.02 17.47 -11.78
N GLU A 74 1.81 16.30 -11.17
CA GLU A 74 2.05 16.06 -9.74
C GLU A 74 3.15 15.02 -9.54
N ILE A 75 4.17 15.35 -8.74
CA ILE A 75 5.31 14.49 -8.48
C ILE A 75 5.20 13.88 -7.10
N TYR A 76 5.37 12.56 -7.03
CA TYR A 76 5.36 11.75 -5.81
C TYR A 76 6.56 10.81 -5.81
N ALA A 77 6.98 10.33 -4.65
CA ALA A 77 7.82 9.14 -4.58
C ALA A 77 7.00 7.94 -5.07
N GLU A 78 7.62 7.00 -5.80
CA GLU A 78 6.98 5.80 -6.37
C GLU A 78 6.36 4.88 -5.31
N SER A 79 6.65 5.13 -4.02
CA SER A 79 5.74 4.73 -2.96
C SER A 79 4.49 5.61 -2.97
N LEU A 80 3.58 5.36 -3.92
CA LEU A 80 2.20 5.84 -3.80
C LEU A 80 1.73 5.54 -2.36
N PRO A 81 1.14 6.51 -1.63
CA PRO A 81 0.59 6.23 -0.32
C PRO A 81 -0.46 5.12 -0.47
N GLN A 82 -0.07 3.90 -0.12
CA GLN A 82 -0.94 2.75 -0.25
C GLN A 82 -2.09 2.91 0.72
N ARG A 83 -3.32 2.92 0.20
CA ARG A 83 -4.51 2.88 1.03
C ARG A 83 -4.58 1.48 1.66
N ILE A 84 -4.40 1.42 2.98
CA ILE A 84 -4.50 0.16 3.72
C ILE A 84 -5.96 -0.06 4.14
N ILE A 85 -6.51 -1.21 3.78
CA ILE A 85 -7.85 -1.65 4.18
C ILE A 85 -7.72 -2.88 5.08
N ASN A 86 -8.12 -2.74 6.34
CA ASN A 86 -8.13 -3.86 7.26
C ASN A 86 -9.42 -4.69 7.10
N LEU A 87 -9.27 -5.93 6.65
CA LEU A 87 -10.34 -6.91 6.49
C LEU A 87 -10.25 -8.04 7.53
N THR A 88 -9.56 -7.79 8.64
CA THR A 88 -9.62 -8.65 9.82
C THR A 88 -10.79 -8.25 10.74
N PRO A 89 -11.27 -9.14 11.63
CA PRO A 89 -12.39 -8.83 12.52
C PRO A 89 -12.13 -7.70 13.54
N HIS A 90 -10.87 -7.33 13.77
CA HIS A 90 -10.47 -6.42 14.84
C HIS A 90 -9.57 -5.31 14.31
N GLU A 91 -9.50 -4.20 15.03
CA GLU A 91 -8.55 -3.13 14.72
C GLU A 91 -7.11 -3.66 14.76
N VAL A 92 -6.32 -3.31 13.74
CA VAL A 92 -4.88 -3.55 13.73
C VAL A 92 -4.18 -2.31 14.28
N THR A 93 -3.42 -2.48 15.36
CA THR A 93 -2.62 -1.41 15.96
C THR A 93 -1.15 -1.61 15.58
N ILE A 94 -0.59 -0.66 14.85
CA ILE A 94 0.85 -0.61 14.52
C ILE A 94 1.59 0.10 15.65
N MET A 95 2.68 -0.51 16.11
CA MET A 95 3.51 0.01 17.21
C MET A 95 4.97 0.13 16.80
N ASP A 96 5.69 1.04 17.45
CA ASP A 96 7.15 1.15 17.33
C ASP A 96 7.89 0.19 18.28
N ASP A 97 9.22 0.28 18.28
CA ASP A 97 10.10 -0.52 19.12
C ASP A 97 9.88 -0.26 20.62
N GLN A 98 9.42 0.95 20.96
CA GLN A 98 9.09 1.40 22.32
C GLN A 98 7.63 1.10 22.72
N LYS A 99 6.91 0.29 21.93
CA LYS A 99 5.50 -0.08 22.10
C LYS A 99 4.53 1.12 22.09
N GLN A 100 4.92 2.24 21.52
CA GLN A 100 4.02 3.37 21.31
C GLN A 100 3.19 3.14 20.05
N VAL A 101 1.94 3.61 20.07
CA VAL A 101 1.03 3.47 18.94
C VAL A 101 1.43 4.44 17.83
N VAL A 102 1.81 3.88 16.68
CA VAL A 102 2.12 4.63 15.45
C VAL A 102 0.85 4.85 14.64
N GLN A 103 0.03 3.81 14.50
CA GLN A 103 -1.19 3.86 13.69
C GLN A 103 -2.24 2.87 14.21
N ARG A 104 -3.51 3.23 14.06
CA ARG A 104 -4.65 2.33 14.25
C ARG A 104 -5.40 2.20 12.93
N ILE A 105 -5.66 0.98 12.51
CA ILE A 105 -6.34 0.66 11.24
C ILE A 105 -7.65 -0.06 11.58
N PRO A 106 -8.78 0.69 11.64
CA PRO A 106 -10.08 0.11 11.96
C PRO A 106 -10.47 -0.99 10.98
N SER A 107 -11.14 -2.02 11.48
CA SER A 107 -11.73 -3.03 10.59
C SER A 107 -12.74 -2.36 9.66
N SER A 108 -12.60 -2.65 8.36
CA SER A 108 -13.46 -2.16 7.28
C SER A 108 -14.25 -3.30 6.62
N GLY A 109 -14.17 -4.51 7.17
CA GLY A 109 -14.77 -5.72 6.62
C GLY A 109 -14.15 -6.97 7.22
N ASN A 110 -14.57 -8.14 6.73
CA ASN A 110 -14.08 -9.42 7.22
C ASN A 110 -13.88 -10.41 6.07
N ALA A 111 -12.75 -10.29 5.38
CA ALA A 111 -12.37 -11.24 4.34
C ALA A 111 -11.93 -12.56 4.99
N ARG A 112 -12.63 -13.63 4.65
CA ARG A 112 -12.47 -14.93 5.30
C ARG A 112 -12.33 -16.04 4.27
N VAL A 113 -11.73 -17.15 4.67
CA VAL A 113 -11.76 -18.37 3.87
C VAL A 113 -13.01 -19.17 4.24
N GLN A 114 -13.68 -19.76 3.26
CA GLN A 114 -14.75 -20.71 3.52
C GLN A 114 -14.19 -21.89 4.31
N GLN A 115 -14.85 -22.27 5.41
CA GLN A 115 -14.43 -23.39 6.24
C GLN A 115 -15.54 -24.44 6.28
N THR A 116 -15.25 -25.65 5.86
CA THR A 116 -16.12 -26.81 6.07
C THR A 116 -15.60 -27.67 7.21
N ARG A 117 -16.52 -28.34 7.90
CA ARG A 117 -16.22 -29.19 9.06
C ARG A 117 -16.98 -30.49 8.93
N GLU A 118 -16.27 -31.60 9.10
CA GLU A 118 -16.83 -32.94 9.12
C GLU A 118 -16.41 -33.64 10.40
N VAL A 119 -17.35 -34.19 11.17
CA VAL A 119 -17.04 -34.99 12.36
C VAL A 119 -16.50 -36.34 11.88
N ILE A 120 -15.24 -36.66 12.23
CA ILE A 120 -14.56 -37.89 11.81
C ILE A 120 -14.39 -38.91 12.94
N GLY A 121 -14.78 -38.55 14.16
CA GLY A 121 -14.70 -39.45 15.32
C GLY A 121 -14.73 -38.70 16.64
N GLU A 122 -14.23 -39.36 17.69
CA GLU A 122 -14.15 -38.82 19.05
C GLU A 122 -12.86 -39.25 19.75
N ILE A 123 -12.34 -38.40 20.65
CA ILE A 123 -11.25 -38.71 21.57
C ILE A 123 -11.74 -38.39 22.98
N ASN A 124 -11.89 -39.41 23.85
CA ASN A 124 -12.43 -39.25 25.21
C ASN A 124 -13.78 -38.50 25.23
N ASP A 125 -14.74 -38.92 24.41
CA ASP A 125 -16.06 -38.30 24.25
C ASP A 125 -16.04 -36.86 23.70
N ILE A 126 -14.88 -36.39 23.19
CA ILE A 126 -14.74 -35.08 22.53
C ILE A 126 -14.78 -35.28 21.01
N PRO A 127 -15.75 -34.67 20.28
CA PRO A 127 -15.82 -34.79 18.83
C PRO A 127 -14.58 -34.24 18.13
N VAL A 128 -14.05 -35.01 17.18
CA VAL A 128 -12.94 -34.62 16.31
C VAL A 128 -13.49 -34.22 14.96
N ASN A 129 -13.22 -32.98 14.55
CA ASN A 129 -13.59 -32.47 13.24
C ASN A 129 -12.38 -32.47 12.29
N GLN A 130 -12.57 -33.00 11.09
CA GLN A 130 -11.73 -32.67 9.96
C GLN A 130 -12.16 -31.31 9.40
N LEU A 131 -11.18 -30.42 9.19
CA LEU A 131 -11.40 -29.08 8.66
C LEU A 131 -10.89 -29.03 7.23
N ALA A 132 -11.66 -28.43 6.33
CA ALA A 132 -11.18 -28.06 5.00
C ALA A 132 -11.44 -26.57 4.75
N TYR A 133 -10.55 -25.95 3.98
CA TYR A 133 -10.59 -24.53 3.65
C TYR A 133 -10.76 -24.38 2.13
N GLY A 134 -11.75 -23.60 1.72
CA GLY A 134 -12.15 -23.39 0.34
C GLY A 134 -11.73 -22.02 -0.19
N GLU A 135 -12.60 -21.42 -1.00
CA GLU A 135 -12.37 -20.09 -1.58
C GLU A 135 -12.49 -18.97 -0.53
N THR A 136 -11.94 -17.80 -0.85
CA THR A 136 -12.13 -16.59 -0.04
C THR A 136 -13.48 -15.95 -0.30
N GLU A 137 -14.18 -15.57 0.76
CA GLU A 137 -15.38 -14.74 0.76
C GLU A 137 -15.03 -13.32 1.19
N ASP A 138 -15.71 -12.33 0.62
CA ASP A 138 -15.59 -10.90 0.96
C ASP A 138 -14.17 -10.33 0.83
N LEU A 139 -13.32 -10.95 0.01
CA LEU A 139 -12.01 -10.43 -0.39
C LEU A 139 -12.15 -9.68 -1.72
N PRO A 140 -11.95 -8.35 -1.76
CA PRO A 140 -12.00 -7.61 -3.01
C PRO A 140 -10.88 -8.00 -3.99
N GLU A 141 -11.15 -7.83 -5.27
CA GLU A 141 -10.13 -7.92 -6.33
C GLU A 141 -9.02 -6.86 -6.12
N PRO A 142 -7.80 -7.10 -6.64
CA PRO A 142 -6.71 -6.14 -6.57
C PRO A 142 -7.12 -4.76 -7.09
N GLN A 143 -6.76 -3.71 -6.35
CA GLN A 143 -6.99 -2.32 -6.73
C GLN A 143 -5.67 -1.56 -6.68
N GLU A 144 -5.43 -0.74 -7.70
CA GLU A 144 -4.22 0.08 -7.78
C GLU A 144 -4.11 1.01 -6.57
N GLY A 145 -2.96 0.99 -5.90
CA GLY A 145 -2.70 1.79 -4.70
C GLY A 145 -3.44 1.32 -3.44
N VAL A 146 -4.02 0.11 -3.43
CA VAL A 146 -4.70 -0.47 -2.25
C VAL A 146 -4.00 -1.75 -1.82
N VAL A 147 -3.84 -1.90 -0.50
CA VAL A 147 -3.41 -3.16 0.12
C VAL A 147 -4.41 -3.59 1.19
N TYR A 148 -4.57 -4.90 1.36
CA TYR A 148 -5.51 -5.46 2.32
C TYR A 148 -4.77 -6.18 3.45
N ILE A 149 -5.16 -5.89 4.70
CA ILE A 149 -4.74 -6.68 5.86
C ILE A 149 -5.80 -7.76 6.11
N VAL A 150 -5.40 -9.03 6.10
CA VAL A 150 -6.27 -10.18 6.31
C VAL A 150 -5.70 -11.12 7.37
N SER A 151 -6.45 -12.18 7.72
CA SER A 151 -5.91 -13.25 8.57
C SER A 151 -4.87 -14.09 7.82
N SER A 152 -3.90 -14.68 8.52
CA SER A 152 -2.91 -15.57 7.89
C SER A 152 -3.54 -16.74 7.14
N LEU A 153 -4.70 -17.21 7.59
CA LEU A 153 -5.45 -18.27 6.91
C LEU A 153 -6.05 -17.78 5.59
N THR A 154 -6.61 -16.56 5.57
CA THR A 154 -7.12 -15.92 4.34
C THR A 154 -5.99 -15.67 3.35
N ALA A 155 -4.83 -15.17 3.81
CA ALA A 155 -3.68 -14.93 2.94
C ALA A 155 -3.14 -16.21 2.27
N GLN A 156 -3.07 -17.32 3.01
CA GLN A 156 -2.66 -18.62 2.47
C GLN A 156 -3.59 -19.15 1.37
N ALA A 157 -4.85 -18.73 1.35
CA ALA A 157 -5.80 -19.14 0.31
C ALA A 157 -5.58 -18.40 -1.04
N VAL A 158 -4.75 -17.35 -1.07
CA VAL A 158 -4.52 -16.51 -2.26
C VAL A 158 -3.02 -16.23 -2.52
N PRO A 159 -2.17 -17.26 -2.68
CA PRO A 159 -0.71 -17.12 -2.76
C PRO A 159 -0.20 -16.31 -3.97
N GLY A 160 -1.05 -16.03 -4.96
CA GLY A 160 -0.70 -15.21 -6.12
C GLY A 160 -0.94 -13.70 -5.94
N ARG A 161 -1.55 -13.28 -4.82
CA ARG A 161 -1.92 -11.87 -4.58
C ARG A 161 -0.78 -11.12 -3.89
N THR A 162 -0.27 -10.07 -4.51
CA THR A 162 0.85 -9.26 -3.99
C THR A 162 0.42 -8.09 -3.10
N ASP A 163 -0.88 -7.81 -3.05
CA ASP A 163 -1.53 -6.73 -2.30
C ASP A 163 -2.12 -7.21 -0.94
N ILE A 164 -1.84 -8.45 -0.55
CA ILE A 164 -2.36 -9.08 0.67
C ILE A 164 -1.27 -9.14 1.74
N TYR A 165 -1.61 -8.65 2.92
CA TYR A 165 -0.72 -8.57 4.05
C TYR A 165 -1.37 -9.12 5.32
N VAL A 166 -0.55 -9.51 6.29
CA VAL A 166 -0.98 -10.01 7.60
C VAL A 166 -0.24 -9.25 8.70
N PRO A 167 -0.82 -9.05 9.90
CA PRO A 167 -0.05 -8.53 11.03
C PRO A 167 1.16 -9.42 11.34
N ASP A 168 2.34 -8.82 11.49
CA ASP A 168 3.61 -9.51 11.79
C ASP A 168 4.44 -8.76 12.85
N ASP A 169 5.39 -9.45 13.48
CA ASP A 169 6.09 -9.00 14.69
C ASP A 169 5.09 -8.51 15.77
N LEU A 170 4.30 -9.47 16.28
CA LEU A 170 3.23 -9.22 17.24
C LEU A 170 3.79 -8.70 18.57
N VAL A 171 3.26 -7.57 19.03
CA VAL A 171 3.59 -6.96 20.32
C VAL A 171 2.64 -7.47 21.39
N ARG A 172 3.19 -7.90 22.52
CA ARG A 172 2.43 -8.40 23.67
C ARG A 172 2.58 -7.56 24.93
N ASP A 173 1.54 -7.52 25.74
CA ASP A 173 1.56 -6.99 27.10
C ASP A 173 2.20 -7.98 28.09
N GLU A 174 2.30 -7.57 29.36
CA GLU A 174 2.86 -8.40 30.44
C GLU A 174 2.05 -9.68 30.72
N ALA A 175 0.76 -9.68 30.36
CA ALA A 175 -0.12 -10.85 30.46
C ALA A 175 -0.05 -11.75 29.22
N GLY A 176 0.83 -11.44 28.25
CA GLY A 176 0.99 -12.18 27.01
C GLY A 176 -0.08 -11.92 25.95
N ARG A 177 -0.99 -10.96 26.16
CA ARG A 177 -2.05 -10.60 25.22
C ARG A 177 -1.45 -9.77 24.08
N ILE A 178 -1.91 -10.03 22.85
CA ILE A 178 -1.49 -9.22 21.69
C ILE A 178 -2.14 -7.84 21.81
N ILE A 179 -1.32 -6.80 21.77
CA ILE A 179 -1.76 -5.39 21.84
C ILE A 179 -1.51 -4.63 20.53
N GLY A 180 -0.78 -5.22 19.58
CA GLY A 180 -0.47 -4.64 18.29
C GLY A 180 0.55 -5.48 17.53
N CYS A 181 1.12 -4.90 16.48
CA CYS A 181 2.18 -5.48 15.67
C CYS A 181 3.15 -4.38 15.21
N ARG A 182 4.41 -4.71 14.90
CA ARG A 182 5.37 -3.72 14.36
C ARG A 182 5.52 -3.78 12.86
N ALA A 183 5.11 -4.88 12.25
CA ALA A 183 5.28 -5.12 10.84
C ALA A 183 4.00 -5.66 10.20
N LEU A 184 3.99 -5.64 8.88
CA LEU A 184 3.08 -6.41 8.06
C LEU A 184 3.89 -7.44 7.28
N GLY A 185 3.45 -8.70 7.30
CA GLY A 185 4.05 -9.79 6.57
C GLY A 185 3.31 -10.07 5.26
N ARG A 186 4.00 -10.70 4.32
CA ARG A 186 3.42 -11.30 3.11
C ARG A 186 3.73 -12.80 3.10
N ILE A 187 2.74 -13.62 2.80
CA ILE A 187 2.81 -15.09 2.80
C ILE A 187 2.84 -15.60 1.37
#